data_AF-A0A2Y9RQS7-F1
#
_entry.id   AF-A0A2Y9RQS7-F1
#
_cell.length_a   1.000
_cell.length_b   1.000
_cell.length_c   1.000
_cell.angle_alpha   90.00
_cell.angle_beta   90.00
_cell.angle_gamma   90.00
#
_symmetry.space_group_name_H-M   'P 1'
#
loop_
_entity.id
_entity.type
_entity.pdbx_description
1 polymer ?
#
loop_
_entity_poly.entity_id
_entity_poly.type
_entity_poly.pdbx_seq_one_letter_code
_entity_poly.pdbx_strand_id
1 'polypeptide(L)'
;MPGPECKFSAGTSVICCSWITASLARMAQVFVYGTLKRGQPNHQVMLDGTNGSSAFQGRGRTVEPYPLVIAGQHNIPHLLNLPGRGHCVAGEIYAVDDQMLQFLDEFEGCPDMYQRTLVRIEVLEWEGERTAPEETPAADRIVQCFVYSTATYSPEWVHLPYHDSYDSQGEHGLRYNPRENR
;
A
#
# COMPACT_ATOMS: atom_id res chain seq x y z
N MET A 1 29.34 -62.31 44.61
CA MET A 1 27.93 -62.16 45.01
C MET A 1 27.47 -60.77 44.58
N PRO A 2 26.33 -60.65 43.89
CA PRO A 2 26.04 -59.57 42.94
C PRO A 2 25.11 -58.51 43.54
N GLY A 3 25.25 -57.26 43.06
CA GLY A 3 24.19 -56.27 43.14
C GLY A 3 23.20 -56.46 41.98
N PRO A 4 21.91 -56.19 42.15
CA PRO A 4 20.90 -56.48 41.12
C PRO A 4 20.88 -55.44 39.99
N GLU A 5 20.62 -55.96 38.80
CA GLU A 5 20.29 -55.27 37.57
C GLU A 5 18.97 -54.48 37.66
N CYS A 6 18.85 -53.44 36.82
CA CYS A 6 17.68 -53.09 35.98
C CYS A 6 17.84 -51.61 35.55
N LYS A 7 17.55 -51.11 34.35
CA LYS A 7 17.16 -51.61 33.02
C LYS A 7 17.32 -50.39 32.09
N PHE A 8 17.70 -50.59 30.83
CA PHE A 8 17.55 -49.59 29.78
C PHE A 8 16.07 -49.22 29.61
N SER A 9 15.75 -47.93 29.47
CA SER A 9 14.58 -47.49 28.70
C SER A 9 14.84 -46.15 28.01
N ALA A 10 14.33 -46.09 26.80
CA ALA A 10 14.56 -45.09 25.77
C ALA A 10 14.15 -43.66 26.15
N GLY A 11 14.81 -42.72 25.47
CA GLY A 11 14.15 -41.53 24.96
C GLY A 11 14.11 -40.35 25.92
N THR A 12 14.99 -39.37 25.69
CA THR A 12 14.57 -37.98 25.86
C THR A 12 15.09 -37.20 24.68
N SER A 13 14.15 -36.95 23.79
CA SER A 13 14.25 -36.02 22.68
C SER A 13 14.92 -34.73 23.16
N VAL A 14 16.04 -34.38 22.54
CA VAL A 14 16.53 -33.01 22.53
C VAL A 14 15.45 -32.18 21.84
N ILE A 15 14.55 -31.59 22.62
CA ILE A 15 13.68 -30.53 22.14
C ILE A 15 14.59 -29.33 21.96
N CYS A 16 15.21 -29.26 20.78
CA CYS A 16 15.71 -28.01 20.24
C CYS A 16 14.46 -27.15 19.99
N CYS A 17 13.99 -26.45 21.03
CA CYS A 17 13.11 -25.31 20.87
C CYS A 17 13.94 -24.25 20.15
N SER A 18 14.00 -24.38 18.82
CA SER A 18 14.27 -23.24 17.95
C SER A 18 13.13 -22.27 18.22
N TRP A 19 13.39 -21.31 19.10
CA TRP A 19 12.61 -20.10 19.18
C TRP A 19 12.81 -19.42 17.83
N ILE A 20 11.95 -19.74 16.86
CA ILE A 20 11.74 -18.87 15.73
C ILE A 20 11.14 -17.61 16.34
N THR A 21 12.00 -16.65 16.67
CA THR A 21 11.59 -15.25 16.74
C THR A 21 11.10 -14.91 15.35
N ALA A 22 9.81 -15.14 15.10
CA ALA A 22 9.11 -14.46 14.04
C ALA A 22 9.27 -12.98 14.36
N SER A 23 10.16 -12.31 13.62
CA SER A 23 10.19 -10.84 13.62
C SER A 23 8.76 -10.41 13.32
N LEU A 24 8.12 -9.70 14.26
CA LEU A 24 6.89 -9.00 13.98
C LEU A 24 7.27 -7.90 12.99
N ALA A 25 7.26 -8.24 11.70
CA ALA A 25 7.50 -7.28 10.63
C ALA A 25 6.53 -6.12 10.84
N ARG A 26 7.07 -4.91 10.94
CA ARG A 26 6.27 -3.71 11.13
C ARG A 26 5.49 -3.50 9.83
N MET A 27 4.16 -3.58 9.94
CA MET A 27 3.27 -3.35 8.81
C MET A 27 2.86 -1.89 8.77
N ALA A 28 3.01 -1.27 7.59
CA ALA A 28 2.52 0.06 7.30
C ALA A 28 1.28 0.00 6.42
N GLN A 29 0.38 0.98 6.56
CA GLN A 29 -0.76 1.12 5.66
C GLN A 29 -0.40 2.08 4.53
N VAL A 30 -0.54 1.63 3.29
CA VAL A 30 -0.33 2.43 2.07
C VAL A 30 -1.65 2.54 1.34
N PHE A 31 -1.99 3.75 0.90
CA PHE A 31 -3.15 4.02 0.06
C PHE A 31 -2.69 4.31 -1.37
N VAL A 32 -3.16 3.49 -2.31
CA VAL A 32 -2.82 3.59 -3.73
C VAL A 32 -4.03 4.06 -4.54
N TYR A 33 -3.82 5.08 -5.36
CA TYR A 33 -4.88 5.70 -6.17
C TYR A 33 -4.66 5.54 -7.68
N GLY A 34 -3.42 5.25 -8.11
CA GLY A 34 -2.98 5.26 -9.50
C GLY A 34 -2.69 3.88 -10.07
N THR A 35 -1.53 3.73 -10.72
CA THR A 35 -1.15 2.54 -11.50
C THR A 35 -0.94 1.27 -10.69
N LEU A 36 -0.84 1.37 -9.37
CA LEU A 36 -0.63 0.24 -8.45
C LEU A 36 -1.94 -0.44 -8.01
N LYS A 37 -3.12 0.16 -8.27
CA LYS A 37 -4.43 -0.43 -7.94
C LYS A 37 -4.66 -1.75 -8.69
N ARG A 38 -5.53 -2.62 -8.18
CA ARG A 38 -5.96 -3.84 -8.90
C ARG A 38 -6.46 -3.50 -10.31
N GLY A 39 -6.03 -4.30 -11.29
CA GLY A 39 -6.38 -4.09 -12.69
C GLY A 39 -5.62 -2.95 -13.40
N GLN A 40 -4.75 -2.22 -12.69
CA GLN A 40 -3.93 -1.16 -13.28
C GLN A 40 -2.53 -1.68 -13.69
N PRO A 41 -1.81 -0.97 -14.59
CA PRO A 41 -0.64 -1.51 -15.28
C PRO A 41 0.50 -1.99 -14.38
N ASN A 42 0.71 -1.34 -13.23
CA ASN A 42 1.84 -1.63 -12.34
C ASN A 42 1.45 -2.51 -11.15
N HIS A 43 0.22 -3.05 -11.09
CA HIS A 43 -0.24 -3.85 -9.94
C HIS A 43 0.65 -5.06 -9.64
N GLN A 44 1.33 -5.62 -10.65
CA GLN A 44 2.18 -6.80 -10.50
C GLN A 44 3.31 -6.59 -9.49
N VAL A 45 3.83 -5.36 -9.34
CA VAL A 45 4.93 -5.10 -8.39
C VAL A 45 4.50 -5.27 -6.93
N MET A 46 3.20 -5.11 -6.64
CA MET A 46 2.61 -5.34 -5.32
C MET A 46 2.48 -6.84 -5.01
N LEU A 47 2.41 -7.69 -6.03
CA LEU A 47 2.23 -9.15 -5.91
C LEU A 47 3.56 -9.91 -5.92
N ASP A 48 4.64 -9.26 -6.35
CA ASP A 48 5.96 -9.86 -6.40
C ASP A 48 6.58 -9.94 -5.01
N GLY A 49 6.61 -11.16 -4.45
CA GLY A 49 7.16 -11.42 -3.12
C GLY A 49 8.65 -11.13 -2.97
N THR A 50 9.38 -10.90 -4.07
CA THR A 50 10.78 -10.43 -4.00
C THR A 50 10.88 -8.96 -3.58
N ASN A 51 9.83 -8.18 -3.79
CA ASN A 51 9.74 -6.78 -3.37
C ASN A 51 9.31 -6.64 -1.90
N GLY A 52 8.87 -7.72 -1.25
CA GLY A 52 8.31 -7.72 0.11
C GLY A 52 6.86 -8.19 0.13
N SER A 53 6.19 -8.03 1.26
CA SER A 53 4.81 -8.47 1.46
C SER A 53 3.84 -7.31 1.29
N SER A 54 2.78 -7.51 0.49
CA SER A 54 1.62 -6.62 0.45
C SER A 54 0.32 -7.43 0.61
N ALA A 55 -0.59 -6.91 1.42
CA ALA A 55 -1.91 -7.51 1.65
C ALA A 55 -2.97 -6.43 1.46
N PHE A 56 -3.89 -6.65 0.52
CA PHE A 56 -5.06 -5.78 0.37
C PHE A 56 -5.87 -5.80 1.67
N GLN A 57 -6.26 -4.62 2.14
CA GLN A 57 -7.06 -4.44 3.35
C GLN A 57 -8.44 -3.89 3.04
N GLY A 58 -8.66 -3.28 1.88
CA GLY A 58 -9.95 -2.69 1.56
C GLY A 58 -9.89 -1.52 0.59
N ARG A 59 -11.02 -0.85 0.44
CA ARG A 59 -11.17 0.35 -0.40
C ARG A 59 -11.43 1.56 0.45
N GLY A 60 -11.01 2.72 -0.03
CA GLY A 60 -11.22 3.98 0.67
C GLY A 60 -11.22 5.17 -0.27
N ARG A 61 -11.50 6.34 0.29
CA ARG A 61 -11.32 7.63 -0.36
C ARG A 61 -10.58 8.60 0.55
N THR A 62 -9.83 9.53 -0.02
CA THR A 62 -9.22 10.60 0.78
C THR A 62 -10.31 11.43 1.47
N VAL A 63 -10.11 11.73 2.76
CA VAL A 63 -11.05 12.59 3.52
C VAL A 63 -11.00 14.01 2.96
N GLU A 64 -9.79 14.54 2.79
CA GLU A 64 -9.57 15.82 2.13
C GLU A 64 -9.59 15.63 0.60
N PRO A 65 -10.12 16.59 -0.16
CA PRO A 65 -10.00 16.57 -1.61
C PRO A 65 -8.56 16.90 -2.03
N TYR A 66 -8.09 16.25 -3.09
CA TYR A 66 -6.80 16.50 -3.73
C TYR A 66 -6.95 16.63 -5.26
N PRO A 67 -6.08 17.41 -5.93
CA PRO A 67 -5.98 17.38 -7.38
C PRO A 67 -5.26 16.09 -7.80
N LEU A 68 -6.02 15.14 -8.34
CA LEU A 68 -5.47 14.01 -9.08
C LEU A 68 -5.55 14.33 -10.57
N VAL A 69 -4.39 14.44 -11.21
CA VAL A 69 -4.27 14.81 -12.63
C VAL A 69 -3.52 13.74 -13.39
N ILE A 70 -3.82 13.59 -14.68
CA ILE A 70 -3.05 12.74 -15.59
C ILE A 70 -2.12 13.66 -16.38
N ALA A 71 -0.80 13.51 -16.21
CA ALA A 71 0.17 14.44 -16.76
C ALA A 71 1.43 13.74 -17.32
N GLY A 72 2.22 14.54 -18.04
CA GLY A 72 3.46 14.11 -18.67
C GLY A 72 3.26 13.24 -19.93
N GLN A 73 4.37 12.90 -20.59
CA GLN A 73 4.37 12.11 -21.84
C GLN A 73 3.92 10.65 -21.63
N HIS A 74 3.90 10.20 -20.38
CA HIS A 74 3.60 8.83 -19.98
C HIS A 74 2.17 8.67 -19.44
N ASN A 75 1.38 9.75 -19.41
CA ASN A 75 0.02 9.76 -18.86
C ASN A 75 -0.03 9.18 -17.44
N ILE A 76 0.87 9.65 -16.58
CA ILE A 76 1.01 9.17 -15.21
C ILE A 76 -0.01 9.90 -14.33
N PRO A 77 -0.75 9.19 -13.46
CA PRO A 77 -1.59 9.83 -12.46
C PRO A 77 -0.72 10.45 -11.36
N HIS A 78 -0.83 11.76 -11.18
CA HIS A 78 -0.16 12.52 -10.13
C HIS A 78 -1.17 13.06 -9.13
N LEU A 79 -1.02 12.69 -7.85
CA LEU A 79 -1.71 13.36 -6.76
C LEU A 79 -0.90 14.56 -6.29
N LEU A 80 -1.36 15.76 -6.62
CA LEU A 80 -0.70 17.00 -6.23
C LEU A 80 -0.95 17.25 -4.74
N ASN A 81 0.09 17.57 -3.98
CA ASN A 81 -0.01 17.84 -2.54
C ASN A 81 -0.61 19.23 -2.28
N LEU A 82 -1.89 19.39 -2.62
CA LEU A 82 -2.71 20.58 -2.43
C LEU A 82 -4.03 20.17 -1.74
N PRO A 83 -3.98 19.81 -0.45
CA PRO A 83 -5.18 19.40 0.29
C PRO A 83 -6.24 20.52 0.27
N GLY A 84 -7.52 20.13 0.14
CA GLY A 84 -8.64 21.06 0.07
C GLY A 84 -9.01 21.50 -1.35
N ARG A 85 -8.34 20.97 -2.39
CA ARG A 85 -8.62 21.27 -3.80
C ARG A 85 -8.89 19.99 -4.59
N GLY A 86 -9.75 20.02 -5.60
CA GLY A 86 -10.03 18.84 -6.43
C GLY A 86 -11.14 17.98 -5.86
N HIS A 87 -10.94 16.67 -5.82
CA HIS A 87 -11.95 15.69 -5.40
C HIS A 87 -11.42 14.76 -4.30
N CYS A 88 -12.32 14.16 -3.54
CA CYS A 88 -11.96 13.03 -2.68
C CYS A 88 -11.59 11.85 -3.57
N VAL A 89 -10.31 11.45 -3.53
CA VAL A 89 -9.75 10.47 -4.46
C VAL A 89 -10.01 9.06 -3.95
N ALA A 90 -10.62 8.23 -4.77
CA ALA A 90 -10.88 6.82 -4.52
C ALA A 90 -9.65 5.96 -4.81
N GLY A 91 -9.44 4.95 -3.97
CA GLY A 91 -8.30 4.06 -4.07
C GLY A 91 -8.41 2.82 -3.18
N GLU A 92 -7.28 2.17 -3.00
CA GLU A 92 -7.16 0.90 -2.31
C GLU A 92 -6.16 1.02 -1.15
N ILE A 93 -6.44 0.33 -0.06
CA ILE A 93 -5.61 0.30 1.14
C ILE A 93 -4.89 -1.04 1.20
N TYR A 94 -3.58 -1.02 1.35
CA TYR A 94 -2.73 -2.18 1.52
C TYR A 94 -1.96 -2.11 2.84
N ALA A 95 -1.83 -3.24 3.52
CA ALA A 95 -0.83 -3.43 4.56
C ALA A 95 0.44 -3.95 3.90
N VAL A 96 1.57 -3.27 4.09
CA VAL A 96 2.86 -3.61 3.50
C VAL A 96 3.92 -3.74 4.58
N ASP A 97 4.88 -4.64 4.40
CA ASP A 97 6.06 -4.69 5.28
C ASP A 97 7.08 -3.59 4.91
N ASP A 98 8.09 -3.40 5.76
CA ASP A 98 9.13 -2.38 5.55
C ASP A 98 9.91 -2.59 4.24
N GLN A 99 10.05 -3.83 3.76
CA GLN A 99 10.74 -4.14 2.51
C GLN A 99 9.94 -3.63 1.29
N MET A 100 8.65 -3.97 1.23
CA MET A 100 7.73 -3.47 0.20
C MET A 100 7.62 -1.96 0.27
N LEU A 101 7.57 -1.41 1.48
CA LEU A 101 7.49 0.03 1.69
C LEU A 101 8.74 0.76 1.15
N GLN A 102 9.94 0.21 1.34
CA GLN A 102 11.17 0.73 0.76
C GLN A 102 11.21 0.58 -0.77
N PHE A 103 10.82 -0.58 -1.28
CA PHE A 103 10.75 -0.81 -2.73
C PHE A 103 9.83 0.22 -3.41
N LEU A 104 8.67 0.51 -2.81
CA LEU A 104 7.74 1.50 -3.34
C LEU A 104 8.32 2.93 -3.33
N ASP A 105 9.11 3.29 -2.32
CA ASP A 105 9.80 4.59 -2.30
C ASP A 105 10.74 4.72 -3.51
N GLU A 106 11.52 3.68 -3.80
CA GLU A 106 12.46 3.63 -4.93
C GLU A 106 11.71 3.62 -6.27
N PHE A 107 10.65 2.80 -6.39
CA PHE A 107 9.83 2.66 -7.59
C PHE A 107 9.14 3.97 -7.98
N GLU A 108 8.62 4.71 -7.00
CA GLU A 108 7.97 6.00 -7.23
C GLU A 108 8.99 7.14 -7.40
N GLY A 109 10.28 6.90 -7.16
CA GLY A 109 11.34 7.91 -7.28
C GLY A 109 11.30 8.95 -6.16
N CYS A 110 11.02 8.51 -4.93
CA CYS A 110 11.08 9.37 -3.75
C CYS A 110 12.53 9.74 -3.39
N PRO A 111 12.78 10.95 -2.86
CA PRO A 111 11.84 12.04 -2.59
C PRO A 111 11.67 13.02 -3.76
N ASP A 112 12.28 12.79 -4.92
CA ASP A 112 12.38 13.78 -6.00
C ASP A 112 11.07 13.89 -6.80
N MET A 113 10.57 12.76 -7.31
CA MET A 113 9.36 12.70 -8.15
C MET A 113 8.09 12.74 -7.32
N TYR A 114 8.04 11.88 -6.28
CA TYR A 114 6.99 11.83 -5.29
C TYR A 114 7.59 11.96 -3.89
N GLN A 115 6.74 12.27 -2.92
CA GLN A 115 7.05 12.25 -1.52
C GLN A 115 5.99 11.42 -0.80
N ARG A 116 6.44 10.50 0.05
CA ARG A 116 5.56 9.72 0.90
C ARG A 116 5.04 10.59 2.04
N THR A 117 3.74 10.89 2.02
CA THR A 117 3.05 11.69 3.03
C THR A 117 1.99 10.88 3.76
N LEU A 118 1.59 11.30 4.96
CA LEU A 118 0.49 10.68 5.71
C LEU A 118 -0.82 11.39 5.39
N VAL A 119 -1.81 10.64 4.92
CA VAL A 119 -3.14 11.14 4.54
C VAL A 119 -4.22 10.36 5.27
N ARG A 120 -5.30 11.05 5.65
CA ARG A 120 -6.50 10.44 6.25
C ARG A 120 -7.39 9.87 5.15
N ILE A 121 -7.71 8.59 5.26
CA ILE A 121 -8.53 7.84 4.31
C ILE A 121 -9.79 7.39 5.03
N GLU A 122 -10.94 7.74 4.47
CA GLU A 122 -12.24 7.17 4.84
C GLU A 122 -12.35 5.78 4.22
N VAL A 123 -12.55 4.77 5.05
CA VAL A 123 -12.67 3.37 4.63
C VAL A 123 -14.09 3.14 4.14
N LEU A 124 -14.21 2.65 2.90
CA LEU A 124 -15.49 2.29 2.28
C LEU A 124 -15.76 0.79 2.42
N GLU A 125 -14.70 -0.04 2.32
CA GLU A 125 -14.76 -1.50 2.42
C GLU A 125 -13.51 -1.99 3.17
N TRP A 126 -13.61 -3.06 3.99
CA TRP A 126 -12.47 -3.62 4.74
C TRP A 126 -12.48 -5.17 4.72
N GLU A 127 -11.37 -5.77 4.26
CA GLU A 127 -11.08 -7.20 4.23
C GLU A 127 -10.06 -7.55 5.32
N GLY A 128 -10.51 -7.69 6.57
CA GLY A 128 -9.65 -8.13 7.68
C GLY A 128 -10.45 -8.57 8.91
N GLU A 129 -9.96 -9.59 9.62
CA GLU A 129 -10.58 -10.10 10.85
C GLU A 129 -10.54 -9.03 11.96
N ARG A 130 -11.70 -8.84 12.60
CA ARG A 130 -11.91 -7.85 13.66
C ARG A 130 -11.18 -8.29 14.93
N THR A 131 -10.27 -7.46 15.46
CA THR A 131 -9.71 -7.62 16.81
C THR A 131 -10.13 -6.46 17.73
N ALA A 132 -11.38 -6.02 17.69
CA ALA A 132 -11.95 -5.14 18.72
C ALA A 132 -13.49 -5.18 18.70
N PRO A 133 -14.16 -4.98 19.86
CA PRO A 133 -15.62 -4.96 19.94
C PRO A 133 -16.20 -3.79 19.14
N GLU A 134 -17.30 -4.04 18.45
CA GLU A 134 -18.09 -3.07 17.68
C GLU A 134 -18.51 -1.87 18.53
N GLU A 135 -18.37 -0.65 17.96
CA GLU A 135 -19.29 0.46 18.23
C GLU A 135 -19.22 1.62 17.20
N THR A 136 -18.36 1.57 16.18
CA THR A 136 -18.44 2.52 15.04
C THR A 136 -19.08 1.85 13.82
N PRO A 137 -20.16 2.43 13.24
CA PRO A 137 -20.67 2.01 11.94
C PRO A 137 -19.55 2.00 10.90
N ALA A 138 -19.58 1.05 9.97
CA ALA A 138 -18.59 0.90 8.90
C ALA A 138 -18.39 2.15 8.01
N ALA A 139 -19.25 3.17 8.14
CA ALA A 139 -19.25 4.40 7.36
C ALA A 139 -18.38 5.55 7.92
N ASP A 140 -17.86 5.48 9.15
CA ASP A 140 -17.07 6.58 9.76
C ASP A 140 -15.61 6.19 10.07
N ARG A 141 -15.14 5.07 9.55
CA ARG A 141 -13.80 4.59 9.85
C ARG A 141 -12.77 5.38 9.04
N ILE A 142 -11.99 6.21 9.73
CA ILE A 142 -10.85 6.91 9.15
C ILE A 142 -9.55 6.23 9.58
N VAL A 143 -8.69 5.90 8.62
CA VAL A 143 -7.35 5.36 8.84
C VAL A 143 -6.29 6.34 8.32
N GLN A 144 -5.10 6.33 8.92
CA GLN A 144 -3.96 7.08 8.38
C GLN A 144 -3.13 6.15 7.49
N CYS A 145 -2.95 6.52 6.24
CA CYS A 145 -2.16 5.76 5.28
C CYS A 145 -1.04 6.63 4.71
N PHE A 146 0.07 5.98 4.36
CA PHE A 146 1.06 6.57 3.48
C PHE A 146 0.51 6.69 2.06
N VAL A 147 0.78 7.83 1.42
CA VAL A 147 0.39 8.13 0.05
C VAL A 147 1.58 8.75 -0.67
N TYR A 148 1.81 8.35 -1.91
CA TYR A 148 2.78 8.99 -2.79
C TYR A 148 2.14 10.21 -3.44
N SER A 149 2.39 11.38 -2.88
CA SER A 149 1.92 12.68 -3.39
C SER A 149 3.10 13.49 -3.90
N THR A 150 2.90 14.45 -4.79
CA THR A 150 4.00 15.30 -5.28
C THR A 150 3.76 16.78 -4.96
N ALA A 151 4.79 17.42 -4.41
CA ALA A 151 4.91 18.88 -4.27
C ALA A 151 5.79 19.49 -5.37
N THR A 152 6.48 18.65 -6.15
CA THR A 152 7.40 19.03 -7.24
C THR A 152 6.76 18.72 -8.58
N TYR A 153 5.95 19.64 -9.08
CA TYR A 153 5.23 19.51 -10.35
C TYR A 153 5.26 20.81 -11.14
N SER A 154 4.98 20.71 -12.44
CA SER A 154 4.91 21.90 -13.29
C SER A 154 3.67 22.72 -12.95
N PRO A 155 3.76 24.07 -12.83
CA PRO A 155 2.64 24.89 -12.39
C PRO A 155 1.37 24.74 -13.22
N GLU A 156 1.47 24.42 -14.51
CA GLU A 156 0.30 24.22 -15.37
C GLU A 156 -0.53 22.98 -15.03
N TRP A 157 0.02 22.02 -14.29
CA TRP A 157 -0.70 20.79 -13.92
C TRP A 157 -1.90 21.08 -13.03
N VAL A 158 -1.89 22.19 -12.28
CA VAL A 158 -3.02 22.61 -11.45
C VAL A 158 -4.24 23.08 -12.26
N HIS A 159 -4.15 23.11 -13.58
CA HIS A 159 -5.24 23.45 -14.49
C HIS A 159 -5.70 22.25 -15.34
N LEU A 160 -5.07 21.09 -15.19
CA LEU A 160 -5.50 19.86 -15.84
C LEU A 160 -6.82 19.36 -15.24
N PRO A 161 -7.57 18.51 -15.96
CA PRO A 161 -8.77 17.86 -15.42
C PRO A 161 -8.47 17.10 -14.13
N TYR A 162 -9.34 17.28 -13.14
CA TYR A 162 -9.25 16.57 -11.88
C TYR A 162 -10.07 15.30 -11.93
N HIS A 163 -9.48 14.22 -11.45
CA HIS A 163 -10.10 12.91 -11.40
C HIS A 163 -10.40 12.54 -9.95
N ASP A 164 -11.52 11.86 -9.72
CA ASP A 164 -11.87 11.24 -8.44
C ASP A 164 -11.40 9.78 -8.38
N SER A 165 -11.26 9.11 -9.52
CA SER A 165 -10.67 7.78 -9.64
C SER A 165 -9.86 7.67 -10.93
N TYR A 166 -8.62 7.22 -10.83
CA TYR A 166 -7.80 6.91 -12.00
C TYR A 166 -8.12 5.53 -12.59
N ASP A 167 -8.21 5.47 -13.92
CA ASP A 167 -8.19 4.23 -14.69
C ASP A 167 -7.41 4.43 -16.00
N SER A 168 -6.34 3.68 -16.24
CA SER A 168 -5.57 3.75 -17.48
C SER A 168 -6.41 3.51 -18.75
N GLN A 169 -7.51 2.76 -18.67
CA GLN A 169 -8.46 2.54 -19.77
C GLN A 169 -9.71 3.43 -19.68
N GLY A 170 -9.68 4.47 -18.85
CA GLY A 170 -10.81 5.37 -18.63
C GLY A 170 -11.20 6.21 -19.85
N GLU A 171 -12.36 6.85 -19.75
CA GLU A 171 -12.97 7.67 -20.82
C GLU A 171 -12.11 8.86 -21.28
N HIS A 172 -11.09 9.23 -20.49
CA HIS A 172 -10.13 10.28 -20.87
C HIS A 172 -9.24 9.90 -22.05
N GLY A 173 -9.13 8.62 -22.44
CA GLY A 173 -8.33 8.17 -23.58
C GLY A 173 -6.81 8.25 -23.40
N LEU A 174 -6.33 8.87 -22.31
CA LEU A 174 -4.93 8.97 -21.91
C LEU A 174 -4.41 7.67 -21.27
N ARG A 175 -4.10 6.67 -22.10
CA ARG A 175 -3.55 5.38 -21.63
C ARG A 175 -2.13 5.54 -21.08
N TYR A 176 -1.85 4.89 -19.94
CA TYR A 176 -0.50 4.83 -19.36
C TYR A 176 0.52 4.25 -20.34
N ASN A 177 1.69 4.88 -20.41
CA ASN A 177 2.83 4.40 -21.17
C ASN A 177 4.06 4.26 -20.25
N PRO A 178 4.65 3.07 -20.07
CA PRO A 178 5.84 2.88 -19.24
C PRO A 178 6.98 3.84 -19.57
N ARG A 179 7.75 4.25 -18.55
CA ARG A 179 8.92 5.14 -18.72
C ARG A 179 10.02 4.52 -19.60
N GLU A 180 10.07 3.20 -19.67
CA GLU A 180 11.07 2.43 -20.42
C GLU A 180 10.83 2.39 -21.94
N ASN A 181 9.66 2.81 -22.43
CA ASN A 181 9.33 2.83 -23.87
C ASN A 181 9.97 4.01 -24.62
N ARG A 182 11.22 4.36 -24.32
CA ARG A 182 11.98 5.42 -25.00
C ARG A 182 12.69 4.92 -26.26
#